data_AF-A0A1M3MXY0-F1
#
_entry.id   AF-A0A1M3MXY0-F1
#
_cell.length_a   1.000
_cell.length_b   1.000
_cell.length_c   1.000
_cell.angle_alpha   90.00
_cell.angle_beta   90.00
_cell.angle_gamma   90.00
#
_symmetry.space_group_name_H-M   'P 1'
#
loop_
_entity.id
_entity.type
_entity.pdbx_description
1 polymer ?
#
loop_
_entity_poly.entity_id
_entity_poly.type
_entity_poly.pdbx_seq_one_letter_code
_entity_poly.pdbx_strand_id
1 'polypeptide(L)'
;MKRAAVPSTLVALVLGLLCMAPTAGDVGGCGTEVKALDPLAFALARKDMDCERCTECGIRTARCQRACDPAKDVETIIPATCQPLLHDGEVCIRRLNAASCDAYAAYVDDLSPSTPSECEFCKLAPEGASAKLGGDAAAKDGPP
;
A
#
# COMPACT_ATOMS: atom_id res chain seq x y z
N MET A 1 39.53 41.28 28.45
CA MET A 1 38.62 40.36 27.73
C MET A 1 38.89 40.48 26.23
N LYS A 2 39.60 39.53 25.61
CA LYS A 2 39.96 39.56 24.18
C LYS A 2 38.96 38.71 23.39
N ARG A 3 38.25 39.32 22.44
CA ARG A 3 37.39 38.60 21.48
C ARG A 3 38.29 37.98 20.40
N ALA A 4 38.23 36.66 20.24
CA ALA A 4 38.89 35.98 19.13
C ALA A 4 38.05 36.18 17.85
N ALA A 5 38.67 36.74 16.82
CA ALA A 5 38.10 36.83 15.49
C ALA A 5 38.22 35.46 14.81
N VAL A 6 37.10 34.88 14.41
CA VAL A 6 37.07 33.63 13.65
C VAL A 6 37.38 33.96 12.18
N PRO A 7 38.42 33.36 11.57
CA PRO A 7 38.78 33.62 10.18
C PRO A 7 37.68 33.12 9.23
N SER A 8 37.22 34.01 8.34
CA SER A 8 36.08 33.85 7.45
C SER A 8 36.20 32.69 6.44
N THR A 9 37.40 32.17 6.22
CA THR A 9 37.67 31.04 5.30
C THR A 9 37.19 29.68 5.81
N LEU A 10 37.03 29.50 7.12
CA LEU A 10 36.60 28.22 7.71
C LEU A 10 35.08 27.98 7.53
N VAL A 11 34.29 29.06 7.39
CA VAL A 11 32.84 28.99 7.19
C VAL A 11 32.49 28.50 5.78
N ALA A 12 33.24 28.92 4.77
CA ALA A 12 32.99 28.53 3.37
C ALA A 12 33.23 27.04 3.11
N LEU A 13 34.20 26.44 3.81
CA LEU A 13 34.59 25.04 3.62
C LEU A 13 33.57 24.06 4.23
N VAL A 14 32.93 24.44 5.34
CA VAL A 14 31.85 23.64 5.96
C VAL A 14 30.56 23.71 5.13
N LEU A 15 30.27 24.86 4.50
CA LEU A 15 29.06 25.02 3.69
C LEU A 15 29.13 24.24 2.35
N GLY A 16 30.32 24.12 1.77
CA GLY A 16 30.54 23.36 0.52
C GLY A 16 30.31 21.84 0.68
N LEU A 17 30.55 21.28 1.87
CA LEU A 17 30.37 19.84 2.13
C LEU A 17 28.90 19.42 2.29
N LEU A 18 28.00 20.36 2.60
CA LEU A 18 26.58 20.10 2.83
C LEU A 18 25.72 20.15 1.55
N CYS A 19 26.28 20.60 0.43
CA CYS A 19 25.55 20.74 -0.84
C CYS A 19 25.56 19.48 -1.73
N MET A 20 26.13 18.37 -1.25
CA MET A 20 26.03 17.04 -1.89
C MET A 20 25.00 16.15 -1.15
N ALA A 21 24.00 16.74 -0.52
CA ALA A 21 22.86 15.98 -0.03
C ALA A 21 22.03 15.51 -1.24
N PRO A 22 21.57 14.24 -1.26
CA PRO A 22 20.69 13.75 -2.31
C PRO A 22 19.45 14.63 -2.38
N THR A 23 19.08 15.02 -3.59
CA THR A 23 17.89 15.83 -3.84
C THR A 23 16.65 15.08 -3.38
N ALA A 24 15.81 15.74 -2.57
CA ALA A 24 14.46 15.25 -2.27
C ALA A 24 13.71 15.05 -3.60
N GLY A 25 13.44 13.78 -3.93
CA GLY A 25 13.06 13.32 -5.26
C GLY A 25 13.72 11.98 -5.60
N ASP A 26 14.85 11.67 -4.95
CA ASP A 26 15.48 10.35 -4.97
C ASP A 26 14.83 9.49 -3.86
N VAL A 27 13.65 8.95 -4.13
CA VAL A 27 13.05 7.90 -3.28
C VAL A 27 13.97 6.69 -3.40
N GLY A 28 14.95 6.60 -2.49
CA GLY A 28 16.08 5.67 -2.58
C GLY A 28 17.36 6.13 -1.84
N GLY A 29 17.29 7.14 -0.96
CA GLY A 29 18.45 7.76 -0.29
C GLY A 29 19.35 6.85 0.57
N CYS A 30 19.10 5.55 0.64
CA CYS A 30 19.98 4.54 1.26
C CYS A 30 20.63 3.58 0.25
N GLY A 31 20.51 3.82 -1.07
CA GLY A 31 21.06 2.95 -2.12
C GLY A 31 20.24 1.67 -2.36
N THR A 32 19.00 1.62 -1.87
CA THR A 32 18.10 0.48 -2.03
C THR A 32 17.31 0.58 -3.33
N GLU A 33 17.29 -0.50 -4.10
CA GLU A 33 16.50 -0.63 -5.32
C GLU A 33 14.99 -0.49 -5.02
N VAL A 34 14.32 0.43 -5.72
CA VAL A 34 12.86 0.58 -5.66
C VAL A 34 12.23 -0.50 -6.52
N LYS A 35 11.42 -1.36 -5.90
CA LYS A 35 10.68 -2.43 -6.58
C LYS A 35 9.21 -2.09 -6.65
N ALA A 36 8.62 -2.25 -7.82
CA ALA A 36 7.18 -2.17 -7.99
C ALA A 36 6.49 -3.31 -7.22
N LEU A 37 5.31 -3.03 -6.68
CA LEU A 37 4.45 -4.05 -6.09
C LEU A 37 3.93 -4.97 -7.19
N ASP A 38 3.98 -6.28 -6.96
CA ASP A 38 3.22 -7.26 -7.76
C ASP A 38 1.78 -7.29 -7.24
N PRO A 39 0.77 -6.86 -8.03
CA PRO A 39 -0.62 -6.81 -7.58
C PRO A 39 -1.19 -8.17 -7.19
N LEU A 40 -0.82 -9.23 -7.92
CA LEU A 40 -1.33 -10.57 -7.68
C LEU A 40 -0.72 -11.14 -6.41
N ALA A 41 0.60 -11.04 -6.25
CA ALA A 41 1.29 -11.51 -5.05
C ALA A 41 0.78 -10.79 -3.79
N PHE A 42 0.58 -9.47 -3.87
CA PHE A 42 0.01 -8.69 -2.77
C PHE A 42 -1.41 -9.14 -2.41
N ALA A 43 -2.27 -9.35 -3.41
CA ALA A 43 -3.66 -9.72 -3.16
C ALA A 43 -3.81 -11.13 -2.58
N LEU A 44 -2.94 -12.07 -2.99
CA LEU A 44 -2.85 -13.40 -2.36
C LEU A 44 -2.44 -13.28 -0.89
N ALA A 45 -1.36 -12.54 -0.60
CA ALA A 45 -0.92 -12.30 0.78
C ALA A 45 -2.00 -11.61 1.62
N ARG A 46 -2.74 -10.65 1.02
CA ARG A 46 -3.86 -9.96 1.68
C ARG A 46 -5.01 -10.91 1.98
N LYS A 47 -5.36 -11.81 1.06
CA LYS A 47 -6.43 -12.81 1.24
C LYS A 47 -6.10 -13.77 2.36
N ASP A 48 -4.89 -14.32 2.37
CA ASP A 48 -4.45 -15.26 3.42
C ASP A 48 -4.54 -14.61 4.80
N MET A 49 -4.04 -13.38 4.92
CA MET A 49 -4.09 -12.63 6.16
C MET A 49 -5.51 -12.19 6.54
N ASP A 50 -6.36 -11.81 5.57
CA ASP A 50 -7.78 -11.55 5.82
C ASP A 50 -8.45 -12.78 6.46
N CYS A 51 -8.19 -13.99 5.95
CA CYS A 51 -8.73 -15.20 6.54
C CYS A 51 -8.23 -15.45 7.98
N GLU A 52 -6.92 -15.32 8.20
CA GLU A 52 -6.30 -15.51 9.52
C GLU A 52 -6.90 -14.55 10.56
N ARG A 53 -6.91 -13.25 10.27
CA ARG A 53 -7.41 -12.22 11.18
C ARG A 53 -8.91 -12.34 11.43
N CYS A 54 -9.70 -12.63 10.40
CA CYS A 54 -11.14 -12.86 10.57
C CYS A 54 -11.41 -14.07 11.47
N THR A 55 -10.62 -15.14 11.34
CA THR A 55 -10.75 -16.34 12.18
C THR A 55 -10.36 -16.05 13.63
N GLU A 56 -9.22 -15.38 13.84
CA GLU A 56 -8.73 -15.02 15.18
C GLU A 56 -9.71 -14.10 15.92
N CYS A 57 -10.28 -13.13 15.22
CA CYS A 57 -11.21 -12.15 15.79
C CYS A 57 -12.69 -12.61 15.78
N GLY A 58 -13.01 -13.76 15.19
CA GLY A 58 -14.39 -14.27 15.10
C GLY A 58 -15.32 -13.45 14.19
N ILE A 59 -14.79 -12.73 13.19
CA ILE A 59 -15.54 -11.84 12.29
C ILE A 59 -16.12 -12.66 11.12
N ARG A 60 -17.38 -12.41 10.75
CA ARG A 60 -18.12 -13.20 9.74
C ARG A 60 -18.71 -12.39 8.58
N THR A 61 -18.01 -11.35 8.13
CA THR A 61 -18.44 -10.55 6.98
C THR A 61 -18.30 -11.32 5.67
N ALA A 62 -18.94 -10.85 4.60
CA ALA A 62 -18.82 -11.48 3.28
C ALA A 62 -17.38 -11.48 2.78
N ARG A 63 -16.61 -10.41 3.08
CA ARG A 63 -15.17 -10.34 2.79
C ARG A 63 -14.39 -11.45 3.50
N CYS A 64 -14.60 -11.63 4.81
CA CYS A 64 -13.96 -12.69 5.59
C CYS A 64 -14.27 -14.09 5.01
N GLN A 65 -15.53 -14.34 4.67
CA GLN A 65 -15.94 -15.62 4.09
C GLN A 65 -15.26 -15.90 2.74
N ARG A 66 -15.17 -14.89 1.85
CA ARG A 66 -14.44 -15.01 0.59
C ARG A 66 -12.94 -15.18 0.80
N ALA A 67 -12.37 -14.53 1.80
CA ALA A 67 -10.95 -14.65 2.10
C ALA A 67 -10.58 -16.08 2.49
N CYS A 68 -11.41 -16.73 3.32
CA CYS A 68 -11.18 -18.10 3.76
C CYS A 68 -11.60 -19.21 2.77
N ASP A 69 -12.34 -18.88 1.71
CA ASP A 69 -12.71 -19.86 0.69
C ASP A 69 -11.61 -19.95 -0.37
N PRO A 70 -10.88 -21.09 -0.47
CA PRO A 70 -9.80 -21.25 -1.44
C PRO A 70 -10.31 -21.31 -2.90
N ALA A 71 -11.61 -21.55 -3.12
CA ALA A 71 -12.22 -21.53 -4.45
C ALA A 71 -12.58 -20.11 -4.92
N LYS A 72 -12.47 -19.09 -4.07
CA LYS A 72 -12.68 -17.69 -4.44
C LYS A 72 -11.37 -17.06 -4.88
N ASP A 73 -11.40 -16.40 -6.03
CA ASP A 73 -10.28 -15.60 -6.49
C ASP A 73 -10.00 -14.41 -5.56
N VAL A 74 -8.79 -13.88 -5.66
CA VAL A 74 -8.39 -12.66 -4.97
C VAL A 74 -9.06 -11.44 -5.59
N GLU A 75 -9.41 -10.47 -4.75
CA GLU A 75 -9.92 -9.18 -5.19
C GLU A 75 -8.77 -8.18 -5.23
N THR A 76 -8.38 -7.74 -6.42
CA THR A 76 -7.32 -6.73 -6.59
C THR A 76 -7.84 -5.60 -7.47
N ILE A 77 -7.99 -4.42 -6.88
CA ILE A 77 -8.29 -3.19 -7.62
C ILE A 77 -7.14 -2.22 -7.38
N ILE A 78 -6.11 -2.31 -8.21
CA ILE A 78 -5.08 -1.27 -8.33
C ILE A 78 -5.32 -0.59 -9.68
N PRO A 79 -5.68 0.71 -9.71
CA PRO A 79 -5.87 1.42 -10.97
C PRO A 79 -4.62 1.32 -11.84
N ALA A 80 -4.78 1.16 -13.16
CA ALA A 80 -3.65 1.09 -14.09
C ALA A 80 -2.76 2.35 -14.08
N THR A 81 -3.31 3.48 -13.64
CA THR A 81 -2.58 4.74 -13.43
C THR A 81 -1.75 4.78 -12.15
N CYS A 82 -1.75 3.69 -11.38
CA CYS A 82 -1.06 3.60 -10.11
C CYS A 82 -0.02 2.48 -10.12
N GLN A 83 1.17 2.81 -9.62
CA GLN A 83 2.27 1.87 -9.44
C GLN A 83 2.75 1.94 -7.99
N PRO A 84 2.05 1.27 -7.06
CA PRO A 84 2.51 1.20 -5.68
C PRO A 84 3.83 0.46 -5.60
N LEU A 85 4.64 0.80 -4.59
CA LEU A 85 5.91 0.14 -4.35
C LEU A 85 5.70 -1.13 -3.54
N LEU A 86 6.60 -2.10 -3.70
CA LEU A 86 6.62 -3.33 -2.90
C LEU A 86 6.58 -3.01 -1.39
N HIS A 87 7.37 -2.00 -0.98
CA HIS A 87 7.43 -1.55 0.40
C HIS A 87 6.07 -1.04 0.93
N ASP A 88 5.28 -0.36 0.09
CA ASP A 88 3.95 0.12 0.48
C ASP A 88 3.04 -1.08 0.80
N GLY A 89 3.11 -2.13 -0.01
CA GLY A 89 2.41 -3.40 0.23
C GLY A 89 2.82 -4.08 1.54
N GLU A 90 4.12 -4.15 1.84
CA GLU A 90 4.64 -4.72 3.08
C GLU A 90 4.22 -3.92 4.32
N VAL A 91 4.24 -2.59 4.23
CA VAL A 91 3.77 -1.69 5.30
C VAL A 91 2.28 -1.88 5.54
N CYS A 92 1.49 -1.94 4.46
CA CYS A 92 0.06 -2.23 4.53
C CYS A 92 -0.24 -3.56 5.25
N ILE A 93 0.34 -4.68 4.80
CA ILE A 93 0.11 -6.00 5.42
C ILE A 93 0.50 -6.01 6.91
N ARG A 94 1.65 -5.41 7.25
CA ARG A 94 2.07 -5.30 8.67
C ARG A 94 1.08 -4.49 9.49
N ARG A 95 0.57 -3.38 8.96
CA ARG A 95 -0.40 -2.54 9.66
C ARG A 95 -1.69 -3.31 9.97
N LEU A 96 -2.16 -4.08 9.00
CA LEU A 96 -3.38 -4.87 9.11
C LEU A 96 -3.22 -6.02 10.11
N ASN A 97 -2.08 -6.71 10.11
CA ASN A 97 -1.73 -7.71 11.10
C ASN A 97 -1.65 -7.15 12.52
N ALA A 98 -1.12 -5.93 12.66
CA ALA A 98 -0.98 -5.28 13.97
C ALA A 98 -2.26 -4.61 14.49
N ALA A 99 -3.35 -4.58 13.70
CA ALA A 99 -4.59 -3.94 14.10
C ALA A 99 -5.32 -4.78 15.17
N SER A 100 -5.96 -4.12 16.14
CA SER A 100 -6.88 -4.80 17.06
C SER A 100 -8.09 -5.38 16.32
N CYS A 101 -8.78 -6.34 16.92
CA CYS A 101 -9.99 -6.91 16.31
C CYS A 101 -11.07 -5.87 16.02
N ASP A 102 -11.25 -4.86 16.88
CA ASP A 102 -12.21 -3.78 16.64
C ASP A 102 -11.83 -2.92 15.44
N ALA A 103 -10.55 -2.55 15.31
CA ALA A 103 -10.06 -1.81 14.16
C ALA A 103 -10.17 -2.65 12.88
N TYR A 104 -9.86 -3.94 12.98
CA TYR A 104 -9.93 -4.87 11.86
C TYR A 104 -11.36 -5.08 11.37
N ALA A 105 -12.34 -5.19 12.29
CA ALA A 105 -13.75 -5.27 11.95
C ALA A 105 -14.20 -4.06 11.11
N ALA A 106 -13.70 -2.86 11.41
CA ALA A 106 -13.96 -1.68 10.61
C ALA A 106 -13.32 -1.72 9.20
N TYR A 107 -12.27 -2.52 8.98
CA TYR A 107 -11.63 -2.67 7.66
C TYR A 107 -12.34 -3.67 6.75
N VAL A 108 -13.06 -4.63 7.34
CA VAL A 108 -13.75 -5.71 6.63
C VAL A 108 -15.27 -5.61 6.69
N ASP A 109 -15.79 -4.47 7.19
CA ASP A 109 -17.22 -4.15 7.24
C ASP A 109 -17.85 -4.24 5.85
N ASP A 110 -19.03 -4.86 5.76
CA ASP A 110 -19.69 -5.11 4.48
C ASP A 110 -20.40 -3.88 3.91
N LEU A 111 -20.69 -2.86 4.73
CA LEU A 111 -21.47 -1.68 4.33
C LEU A 111 -20.58 -0.46 4.10
N SER A 112 -19.56 -0.31 4.93
CA SER A 112 -18.73 0.89 5.06
C SER A 112 -17.30 0.54 5.49
N PRO A 113 -16.57 -0.25 4.69
CA PRO A 113 -15.20 -0.61 5.02
C PRO A 113 -14.30 0.64 5.06
N SER A 114 -13.52 0.77 6.12
CA SER A 114 -12.45 1.75 6.22
C SER A 114 -11.13 1.16 5.71
N THR A 115 -10.21 2.00 5.26
CA THR A 115 -8.88 1.58 4.82
C THR A 115 -7.83 2.27 5.68
N PRO A 116 -6.88 1.54 6.29
CA PRO A 116 -5.79 2.17 7.01
C PRO A 116 -4.91 2.94 6.04
N SER A 117 -4.34 4.07 6.47
CA SER A 117 -3.59 4.98 5.61
C SER A 117 -2.41 4.36 4.87
N GLU A 118 -1.80 3.36 5.50
CA GLU A 118 -0.72 2.53 5.00
C GLU A 118 -1.13 1.68 3.78
N CYS A 119 -2.43 1.44 3.63
CA CYS A 119 -3.03 0.70 2.53
C CYS A 119 -3.79 1.60 1.54
N GLU A 120 -3.80 2.92 1.76
CA GLU A 120 -4.39 3.87 0.82
C GLU A 120 -3.42 4.10 -0.33
N PHE A 121 -3.27 3.09 -1.19
CA PHE A 121 -2.52 3.23 -2.42
C PHE A 121 -3.24 4.25 -3.32
N CYS A 122 -2.46 4.97 -4.13
CA CYS A 122 -3.00 5.68 -5.28
C CYS A 122 -3.98 6.83 -4.97
N LYS A 123 -3.73 7.65 -3.93
CA LYS A 123 -4.57 8.82 -3.57
C LYS A 123 -4.72 9.92 -4.65
N LEU A 124 -4.29 9.67 -5.87
CA LEU A 124 -4.42 10.56 -7.02
C LEU A 124 -5.10 9.78 -8.15
N ALA A 125 -6.44 9.79 -8.19
CA ALA A 125 -7.12 9.55 -9.45
C ALA A 125 -6.89 10.82 -10.31
N PRO A 126 -6.34 10.72 -11.54
CA PRO A 126 -6.52 11.82 -12.47
C PRO A 126 -8.03 12.03 -12.65
N GLU A 127 -8.48 13.29 -12.62
CA GLU A 127 -9.90 13.64 -12.77
C GLU A 127 -10.49 12.91 -14.00
N GLY A 128 -11.47 12.01 -13.78
CA GLY A 128 -12.23 11.37 -14.86
C GLY A 128 -12.22 9.83 -14.92
N ALA A 129 -11.46 9.12 -14.09
CA ALA A 129 -11.42 7.64 -14.14
C ALA A 129 -12.57 6.97 -13.34
N SER A 130 -13.82 7.10 -13.82
CA SER A 130 -14.92 6.21 -13.42
C SER A 130 -15.00 5.04 -14.40
N ALA A 131 -14.13 4.03 -14.24
CA ALA A 131 -14.28 2.77 -14.95
C ALA A 131 -15.21 1.85 -14.15
N LYS A 132 -16.50 1.86 -14.53
CA LYS A 132 -17.40 0.76 -14.19
C LYS A 132 -16.78 -0.54 -14.71
N LEU A 133 -16.35 -1.42 -13.82
CA LEU A 133 -16.18 -2.84 -14.13
C LEU A 133 -17.44 -3.56 -13.64
N GLY A 134 -18.53 -3.34 -14.38
CA GLY A 134 -19.67 -4.24 -14.39
C GLY A 134 -19.30 -5.45 -15.22
N GLY A 135 -19.38 -6.62 -14.62
CA GLY A 135 -19.11 -7.88 -15.29
C GLY A 135 -20.12 -8.17 -16.39
N ASP A 136 -19.61 -8.60 -17.53
CA ASP A 136 -20.36 -9.41 -18.48
C ASP A 136 -19.68 -10.78 -18.54
N ALA A 137 -19.98 -11.61 -17.53
CA ALA A 137 -19.89 -13.06 -17.66
C ALA A 137 -21.28 -13.56 -18.07
N ALA A 138 -21.49 -13.78 -19.37
CA ALA A 138 -22.57 -14.62 -19.88
C ALA A 138 -21.95 -15.69 -20.78
N ALA A 139 -21.85 -16.89 -20.20
CA ALA A 139 -21.45 -18.10 -20.88
C ALA A 139 -22.68 -18.85 -21.45
N LYS A 140 -22.40 -19.69 -22.47
CA LYS A 140 -23.17 -20.86 -22.97
C LYS A 140 -24.27 -20.53 -24.00
N ASP A 141 -24.48 -21.25 -25.10
CA ASP A 141 -24.27 -22.68 -25.40
C ASP A 141 -23.84 -22.95 -26.86
N GLY A 142 -23.20 -24.10 -27.06
CA GLY A 142 -22.72 -24.63 -28.34
C GLY A 142 -23.77 -25.35 -29.20
N PRO A 143 -23.33 -26.08 -30.25
CA PRO A 143 -24.10 -26.40 -31.46
C PRO A 143 -24.91 -27.70 -31.34
N PRO A 144 -25.78 -27.98 -32.34
CA PRO A 144 -25.41 -28.99 -33.34
C PRO A 144 -25.31 -28.45 -34.78
#